data_AF-A0A958R343-F1
#
_entry.id   AF-A0A958R343-F1
#
_cell.length_a   1.000
_cell.length_b   1.000
_cell.length_c   1.000
_cell.angle_alpha   90.00
_cell.angle_beta   90.00
_cell.angle_gamma   90.00
#
_symmetry.space_group_name_H-M   'P 1'
#
loop_
_entity.id
_entity.type
_entity.pdbx_description
1 polymer ?
#
loop_
_entity_poly.entity_id
_entity_poly.type
_entity_poly.pdbx_seq_one_letter_code
_entity_poly.pdbx_strand_id
1 'polypeptide(L)'
;MVKPPLTSPSFCPAPWTTLASSNDGCVQLCCRALKPLVDESGLPLPFANSSFESIWNGTGYQNARAAMLRGDRLPYCGRCYQEEERGLVSRRQRSIENNLRQRGPEAFQDWLGRLQSEGGQTQERPSHVEVRLGSKCNLRCRICAPEFSQLIRKAMEQLTQQGSMLPEFYRENLKLSQSRDDQSWQVDYVEKILANSSSINSMYFAGGEPLITAAYQRLVDEVIKSGDAGHISLTVNTNGTIATPYWLEAFEAFESVELYVSLDGIGPSVEYQRTGLSWPVVADNIQKFLNIDQNIRVKIFPTLSILNIAEIGSLLSWYGELQGKHRPDSLTLQVNVLHTPRFLQAVLLPHEHVSEIRSQVDEIARSFPTFQTDDGLSAINKIQTVLNQCGQKEFTKEIKELLAYTELMDSHYDQKLADHCPATGRVFRTLNNSIGCCE
;
A
#
# COMPACT_ATOMS: atom_id res chain seq x y z
N MET A 1 -6.90 -36.43 -14.69
CA MET A 1 -5.82 -35.44 -14.51
C MET A 1 -6.46 -34.07 -14.41
N VAL A 2 -6.47 -33.48 -13.21
CA VAL A 2 -6.94 -32.11 -13.01
C VAL A 2 -5.89 -31.17 -13.63
N LYS A 3 -6.29 -30.30 -14.57
CA LYS A 3 -5.39 -29.28 -15.12
C LYS A 3 -4.88 -28.39 -13.99
N PRO A 4 -3.61 -27.97 -14.00
CA PRO A 4 -3.06 -27.15 -12.93
C PRO A 4 -3.83 -25.81 -12.83
N PRO A 5 -4.06 -25.28 -11.61
CA PRO A 5 -4.85 -24.07 -11.35
C PRO A 5 -4.31 -22.79 -12.00
N LEU A 6 -3.10 -22.84 -12.57
CA LEU A 6 -2.53 -21.78 -13.41
C LEU A 6 -3.36 -21.52 -14.69
N THR A 7 -4.28 -22.42 -15.08
CA THR A 7 -5.18 -22.19 -16.22
C THR A 7 -6.55 -21.63 -15.83
N SER A 8 -6.88 -21.48 -14.54
CA SER A 8 -8.16 -20.90 -14.13
C SER A 8 -8.13 -19.37 -14.33
N PRO A 9 -9.15 -18.79 -15.00
CA PRO A 9 -9.19 -17.35 -15.24
C PRO A 9 -9.53 -16.52 -13.99
N SER A 10 -9.89 -17.15 -12.86
CA SER A 10 -10.33 -16.43 -11.66
C SER A 10 -9.87 -17.00 -10.31
N PHE A 11 -9.46 -18.29 -10.24
CA PHE A 11 -9.08 -18.92 -8.97
C PHE A 11 -7.98 -18.15 -8.24
N CYS A 12 -8.13 -18.01 -6.92
CA CYS A 12 -7.18 -17.36 -6.02
C CYS A 12 -7.20 -18.09 -4.68
N PRO A 13 -6.06 -18.42 -4.04
CA PRO A 13 -6.05 -18.98 -2.69
C PRO A 13 -6.50 -18.02 -1.58
N ALA A 14 -6.45 -16.71 -1.82
CA ALA A 14 -6.70 -15.70 -0.78
C ALA A 14 -8.05 -15.87 -0.04
N PRO A 15 -9.20 -16.16 -0.68
CA PRO A 15 -10.46 -16.36 0.03
C PRO A 15 -10.48 -17.53 1.01
N TRP A 16 -9.53 -18.47 0.94
CA TRP A 16 -9.39 -19.60 1.85
C TRP A 16 -8.30 -19.41 2.90
N THR A 17 -7.42 -18.43 2.74
CA THR A 17 -6.21 -18.28 3.55
C THR A 17 -6.09 -16.90 4.19
N THR A 18 -6.85 -15.91 3.73
CA THR A 18 -6.72 -14.50 4.11
C THR A 18 -8.01 -13.94 4.70
N LEU A 19 -7.90 -13.42 5.94
CA LEU A 19 -8.91 -12.56 6.55
C LEU A 19 -8.46 -11.09 6.43
N ALA A 20 -9.23 -10.25 5.75
CA ALA A 20 -8.85 -8.85 5.51
C ALA A 20 -9.96 -7.87 5.86
N SER A 21 -9.58 -6.73 6.45
CA SER A 21 -10.47 -5.58 6.67
C SER A 21 -10.17 -4.42 5.73
N SER A 22 -11.22 -3.67 5.41
CA SER A 22 -11.13 -2.29 4.96
C SER A 22 -11.03 -1.32 6.16
N ASN A 23 -10.69 -0.06 5.88
CA ASN A 23 -10.54 0.99 6.90
C ASN A 23 -11.83 1.36 7.63
N ASP A 24 -12.99 0.93 7.15
CA ASP A 24 -14.32 1.14 7.72
C ASP A 24 -14.88 -0.12 8.40
N GLY A 25 -14.04 -1.13 8.62
CA GLY A 25 -14.44 -2.33 9.35
C GLY A 25 -15.29 -3.30 8.54
N CYS A 26 -15.33 -3.16 7.21
CA CYS A 26 -15.97 -4.15 6.35
C CYS A 26 -14.99 -5.26 5.93
N VAL A 27 -15.55 -6.43 5.65
CA VAL A 27 -14.82 -7.62 5.22
C VAL A 27 -14.39 -7.49 3.76
N GLN A 28 -13.14 -7.82 3.44
CA GLN A 28 -12.61 -7.88 2.08
C GLN A 28 -12.01 -9.25 1.77
N LEU A 29 -11.97 -9.63 0.48
CA LEU A 29 -11.29 -10.87 0.06
C LEU A 29 -9.75 -10.78 0.17
N CYS A 30 -9.19 -9.60 -0.01
CA CYS A 30 -7.77 -9.26 0.20
C CYS A 30 -7.56 -7.74 0.02
N CYS A 31 -6.33 -7.24 0.22
CA CYS A 31 -5.94 -5.83 0.13
C CYS A 31 -6.14 -5.21 -1.26
N ARG A 32 -6.26 -6.04 -2.29
CA ARG A 32 -6.47 -5.60 -3.68
C ARG A 32 -7.95 -5.58 -4.07
N ALA A 33 -8.84 -6.02 -3.19
CA ALA A 33 -10.26 -6.02 -3.46
C ALA A 33 -10.75 -4.59 -3.73
N LEU A 34 -11.51 -4.41 -4.82
CA LEU A 34 -12.04 -3.10 -5.22
C LEU A 34 -13.11 -2.57 -4.28
N LYS A 35 -13.80 -3.47 -3.57
CA LYS A 35 -14.90 -3.16 -2.66
C LYS A 35 -15.03 -4.27 -1.61
N PRO A 36 -15.70 -4.00 -0.47
CA PRO A 36 -16.03 -5.02 0.52
C PRO A 36 -16.86 -6.16 -0.05
N LEU A 37 -16.80 -7.32 0.60
CA LEU A 37 -17.80 -8.36 0.43
C LEU A 37 -19.16 -7.84 0.87
N VAL A 38 -20.20 -8.41 0.27
CA VAL A 38 -21.58 -8.07 0.58
C VAL A 38 -22.32 -9.27 1.17
N ASP A 39 -23.35 -8.99 1.97
CA ASP A 39 -24.30 -9.97 2.45
C ASP A 39 -25.37 -10.33 1.39
N GLU A 40 -26.36 -11.12 1.78
CA GLU A 40 -27.47 -11.54 0.90
C GLU A 40 -28.34 -10.38 0.39
N SER A 41 -28.37 -9.27 1.13
CA SER A 41 -29.10 -8.04 0.75
C SER A 41 -28.29 -7.13 -0.18
N GLY A 42 -27.03 -7.47 -0.44
CA GLY A 42 -26.12 -6.67 -1.25
C GLY A 42 -25.45 -5.51 -0.50
N LEU A 43 -25.59 -5.46 0.83
CA LEU A 43 -24.95 -4.45 1.68
C LEU A 43 -23.54 -4.89 2.09
N PRO A 44 -22.58 -3.96 2.27
CA PRO A 44 -21.24 -4.29 2.76
C PRO A 44 -21.29 -5.07 4.08
N LEU A 45 -20.54 -6.17 4.15
CA LEU A 45 -20.49 -7.05 5.32
C LEU A 45 -19.54 -6.47 6.39
N PRO A 46 -20.03 -6.05 7.57
CA PRO A 46 -19.17 -5.52 8.64
C PRO A 46 -18.57 -6.63 9.51
N PHE A 47 -17.43 -6.35 10.14
CA PHE A 47 -16.89 -7.17 11.23
C PHE A 47 -17.66 -7.02 12.54
N ALA A 48 -18.31 -5.87 12.73
CA ALA A 48 -19.10 -5.55 13.90
C ALA A 48 -20.29 -6.50 14.03
N ASN A 49 -20.58 -6.94 15.26
CA ASN A 49 -21.76 -7.76 15.60
C ASN A 49 -21.88 -9.09 14.81
N SER A 50 -20.80 -9.56 14.21
CA SER A 50 -20.73 -10.84 13.49
C SER A 50 -19.78 -11.81 14.20
N SER A 51 -20.07 -13.11 14.18
CA SER A 51 -19.11 -14.13 14.61
C SER A 51 -18.03 -14.35 13.56
N PHE A 52 -16.90 -14.97 13.92
CA PHE A 52 -15.90 -15.36 12.92
C PHE A 52 -16.50 -16.35 11.91
N GLU A 53 -17.23 -17.36 12.37
CA GLU A 53 -17.81 -18.42 11.55
C GLU A 53 -18.86 -17.88 10.57
N SER A 54 -19.72 -16.95 11.02
CA SER A 54 -20.73 -16.30 10.16
C SER A 54 -20.11 -15.40 9.09
N ILE A 55 -18.88 -14.94 9.28
CA ILE A 55 -18.11 -14.24 8.24
C ILE A 55 -17.43 -15.27 7.34
N TRP A 56 -16.55 -16.09 7.91
CA TRP A 56 -15.62 -16.96 7.21
C TRP A 56 -16.29 -18.04 6.38
N ASN A 57 -17.41 -18.56 6.87
CA ASN A 57 -18.29 -19.50 6.18
C ASN A 57 -19.67 -18.90 5.93
N GLY A 58 -19.80 -17.57 5.93
CA GLY A 58 -21.02 -16.88 5.51
C GLY A 58 -21.18 -16.85 3.99
N THR A 59 -22.35 -16.40 3.54
CA THR A 59 -22.71 -16.33 2.12
C THR A 59 -21.73 -15.52 1.28
N GLY A 60 -21.19 -14.41 1.80
CA GLY A 60 -20.19 -13.59 1.11
C GLY A 60 -18.94 -14.38 0.69
N TYR A 61 -18.30 -15.08 1.64
CA TYR A 61 -17.12 -15.91 1.36
C TYR A 61 -17.48 -17.17 0.57
N GLN A 62 -18.57 -17.87 0.93
CA GLN A 62 -18.99 -19.09 0.23
C GLN A 62 -19.28 -18.82 -1.25
N ASN A 63 -20.03 -17.75 -1.56
CA ASN A 63 -20.34 -17.37 -2.93
C ASN A 63 -19.08 -17.02 -3.72
N ALA A 64 -18.15 -16.27 -3.12
CA ALA A 64 -16.88 -15.93 -3.74
C ALA A 64 -16.03 -17.18 -4.05
N ARG A 65 -15.90 -18.09 -3.08
CA ARG A 65 -15.17 -19.34 -3.23
C ARG A 65 -15.80 -20.25 -4.28
N ALA A 66 -17.12 -20.46 -4.23
CA ALA A 66 -17.85 -21.28 -5.20
C ALA A 66 -17.74 -20.71 -6.63
N ALA A 67 -17.85 -19.39 -6.79
CA ALA A 67 -17.66 -18.73 -8.08
C ALA A 67 -16.23 -18.92 -8.61
N MET A 68 -15.20 -18.75 -7.77
CA MET A 68 -13.82 -19.00 -8.18
C MET A 68 -13.55 -20.45 -8.57
N LEU A 69 -14.17 -21.42 -7.89
CA LEU A 69 -14.06 -22.84 -8.23
C LEU A 69 -14.70 -23.18 -9.58
N ARG A 70 -15.75 -22.45 -9.98
CA ARG A 70 -16.34 -22.56 -11.33
C ARG A 70 -15.56 -21.81 -12.42
N GLY A 71 -14.58 -20.99 -12.04
CA GLY A 71 -13.84 -20.14 -12.97
C GLY A 71 -14.51 -18.79 -13.26
N ASP A 72 -15.52 -18.40 -12.47
CA ASP A 72 -16.21 -17.12 -12.64
C ASP A 72 -15.34 -15.97 -12.12
N ARG A 73 -15.18 -14.90 -12.90
CA ARG A 73 -14.46 -13.69 -12.48
C ARG A 73 -15.31 -12.88 -11.50
N LEU A 74 -14.71 -12.45 -10.40
CA LEU A 74 -15.39 -11.66 -9.38
C LEU A 74 -15.17 -10.15 -9.57
N PRO A 75 -16.21 -9.31 -9.39
CA PRO A 75 -16.06 -7.86 -9.49
C PRO A 75 -15.07 -7.30 -8.45
N TYR A 76 -14.89 -7.97 -7.31
CA TYR A 76 -13.91 -7.61 -6.29
C TYR A 76 -12.46 -7.66 -6.82
N CYS A 77 -12.17 -8.55 -7.76
CA CYS A 77 -10.82 -8.91 -8.21
C CYS A 77 -10.38 -8.18 -9.48
N GLY A 78 -11.14 -7.19 -9.94
CA GLY A 78 -10.92 -6.50 -11.23
C GLY A 78 -9.51 -5.95 -11.42
N ARG A 79 -8.83 -5.48 -10.35
CA ARG A 79 -7.43 -5.02 -10.45
C ARG A 79 -6.49 -6.13 -10.92
N CYS A 80 -6.62 -7.33 -10.37
CA CYS A 80 -5.77 -8.46 -10.74
C CYS A 80 -6.01 -8.89 -12.18
N TYR A 81 -7.28 -8.93 -12.62
CA TYR A 81 -7.61 -9.28 -14.00
C TYR A 81 -7.08 -8.26 -15.01
N GLN A 82 -7.16 -6.97 -14.70
CA GLN A 82 -6.61 -5.91 -15.55
C GLN A 82 -5.08 -5.94 -15.62
N GLU A 83 -4.40 -6.28 -14.52
CA GLU A 83 -2.95 -6.50 -14.50
C GLU A 83 -2.58 -7.67 -15.43
N GLU A 84 -3.26 -8.81 -15.28
CA GLU A 84 -3.03 -10.03 -16.05
C GLU A 84 -3.29 -9.84 -17.55
N GLU A 85 -4.37 -9.16 -17.92
CA GLU A 85 -4.71 -8.83 -19.32
C GLU A 85 -3.66 -7.95 -20.00
N ARG A 86 -2.87 -7.21 -19.21
CA ARG A 86 -1.75 -6.39 -19.69
C ARG A 86 -0.41 -7.14 -19.64
N GLY A 87 -0.44 -8.45 -19.33
CA GLY A 87 0.75 -9.28 -19.20
C GLY A 87 1.55 -9.05 -17.91
N LEU A 88 0.97 -8.37 -16.91
CA LEU A 88 1.61 -8.14 -15.61
C LEU A 88 1.27 -9.26 -14.62
N VAL A 89 2.21 -9.54 -13.71
CA VAL A 89 1.98 -10.51 -12.63
C VAL A 89 1.12 -9.89 -11.53
N SER A 90 -0.08 -10.40 -11.32
CA SER A 90 -1.02 -9.90 -10.32
C SER A 90 -0.79 -10.48 -8.91
N ARG A 91 -1.43 -9.87 -7.90
CA ARG A 91 -1.46 -10.45 -6.54
C ARG A 91 -2.11 -11.83 -6.49
N ARG A 92 -3.09 -12.11 -7.37
CA ARG A 92 -3.72 -13.43 -7.48
C ARG A 92 -2.71 -14.49 -7.90
N GLN A 93 -1.95 -14.22 -8.96
CA GLN A 93 -0.91 -15.15 -9.43
C GLN A 93 0.18 -15.36 -8.37
N ARG A 94 0.65 -14.30 -7.72
CA ARG A 94 1.59 -14.41 -6.58
C ARG A 94 1.03 -15.23 -5.43
N SER A 95 -0.27 -15.09 -5.13
CA SER A 95 -0.94 -15.88 -4.09
C SER A 95 -0.94 -17.37 -4.42
N ILE A 96 -1.13 -17.73 -5.71
CA ILE A 96 -1.04 -19.11 -6.20
C ILE A 96 0.39 -19.64 -6.05
N GLU A 97 1.37 -18.89 -6.56
CA GLU A 97 2.79 -19.25 -6.49
C GLU A 97 3.26 -19.46 -5.05
N ASN A 98 2.89 -18.56 -4.15
CA ASN A 98 3.24 -18.66 -2.73
C ASN A 98 2.62 -19.90 -2.07
N ASN A 99 1.33 -20.17 -2.33
CA ASN A 99 0.67 -21.35 -1.76
C ASN A 99 1.25 -22.66 -2.32
N LEU A 100 1.56 -22.68 -3.62
CA LEU A 100 2.20 -23.82 -4.26
C LEU A 100 3.59 -24.07 -3.66
N ARG A 101 4.39 -23.02 -3.46
CA ARG A 101 5.72 -23.11 -2.86
C ARG A 101 5.66 -23.58 -1.41
N GLN A 102 4.73 -23.06 -0.62
CA GLN A 102 4.60 -23.39 0.81
C GLN A 102 4.11 -24.83 1.04
N ARG A 103 3.15 -25.30 0.24
CA ARG A 103 2.55 -26.64 0.41
C ARG A 103 3.34 -27.73 -0.33
N GLY A 104 3.98 -27.37 -1.43
CA GLY A 104 4.53 -28.32 -2.40
C GLY A 104 3.49 -28.77 -3.43
N PRO A 105 3.91 -29.24 -4.62
CA PRO A 105 2.99 -29.52 -5.73
C PRO A 105 1.89 -30.54 -5.42
N GLU A 106 2.24 -31.66 -4.78
CA GLU A 106 1.30 -32.75 -4.47
C GLU A 106 0.25 -32.31 -3.46
N ALA A 107 0.68 -31.80 -2.30
CA ALA A 107 -0.22 -31.31 -1.26
C ALA A 107 -1.09 -30.13 -1.74
N PHE A 108 -0.58 -29.30 -2.67
CA PHE A 108 -1.38 -28.26 -3.30
C PHE A 108 -2.47 -28.84 -4.21
N GLN A 109 -2.18 -29.90 -4.98
CA GLN A 109 -3.22 -30.59 -5.77
C GLN A 109 -4.28 -31.25 -4.88
N ASP A 110 -3.87 -31.93 -3.81
CA ASP A 110 -4.79 -32.54 -2.86
C ASP A 110 -5.67 -31.49 -2.18
N TRP A 111 -5.09 -30.36 -1.79
CA TRP A 111 -5.81 -29.21 -1.26
C TRP A 111 -6.90 -28.74 -2.23
N LEU A 112 -6.58 -28.56 -3.51
CA LEU A 112 -7.57 -28.17 -4.54
C LEU A 112 -8.70 -29.20 -4.69
N GLY A 113 -8.36 -30.49 -4.64
CA GLY A 113 -9.36 -31.56 -4.66
C GLY A 113 -10.34 -31.45 -3.49
N ARG A 114 -9.84 -31.15 -2.29
CA ARG A 114 -10.69 -30.88 -1.12
C ARG A 114 -11.57 -29.66 -1.31
N LEU A 115 -11.02 -28.54 -1.78
CA LEU A 115 -11.80 -27.31 -1.99
C LEU A 115 -12.99 -27.53 -2.94
N GLN A 116 -12.81 -28.34 -3.98
CA GLN A 116 -13.89 -28.70 -4.91
C GLN A 116 -15.00 -29.49 -4.21
N SER A 117 -14.64 -30.43 -3.33
CA SER A 117 -15.63 -31.20 -2.55
C SER A 117 -16.36 -30.37 -1.49
N GLU A 118 -15.72 -29.34 -0.94
CA GLU A 118 -16.30 -28.46 0.09
C GLU A 118 -17.28 -27.42 -0.49
N GLY A 119 -17.28 -27.19 -1.81
CA GLY A 119 -18.28 -26.36 -2.49
C GLY A 119 -18.32 -24.89 -2.07
N GLY A 120 -17.26 -24.38 -1.42
CA GLY A 120 -17.16 -23.01 -0.91
C GLY A 120 -17.19 -22.90 0.62
N GLN A 121 -17.56 -23.96 1.33
CA GLN A 121 -17.29 -24.07 2.77
C GLN A 121 -15.81 -24.37 3.02
N THR A 122 -15.31 -24.15 4.23
CA THR A 122 -14.00 -24.65 4.63
C THR A 122 -13.86 -24.79 6.14
N GLN A 123 -13.10 -25.79 6.57
CA GLN A 123 -12.65 -25.92 7.97
C GLN A 123 -11.27 -25.30 8.19
N GLU A 124 -10.57 -24.88 7.12
CA GLU A 124 -9.29 -24.17 7.25
C GLU A 124 -9.51 -22.80 7.90
N ARG A 125 -8.69 -22.49 8.90
CA ARG A 125 -8.61 -21.16 9.51
C ARG A 125 -7.62 -20.29 8.72
N PRO A 126 -7.76 -18.95 8.74
CA PRO A 126 -6.85 -18.07 8.00
C PRO A 126 -5.41 -18.23 8.49
N SER A 127 -4.48 -18.34 7.54
CA SER A 127 -3.04 -18.33 7.79
C SER A 127 -2.40 -16.97 7.57
N HIS A 128 -3.12 -16.05 6.93
CA HIS A 128 -2.73 -14.67 6.71
C HIS A 128 -3.84 -13.73 7.17
N VAL A 129 -3.48 -12.65 7.85
CA VAL A 129 -4.42 -11.58 8.18
C VAL A 129 -3.91 -10.24 7.70
N GLU A 130 -4.77 -9.49 7.04
CA GLU A 130 -4.48 -8.13 6.58
C GLU A 130 -5.30 -7.14 7.41
N VAL A 131 -4.60 -6.45 8.29
CA VAL A 131 -5.19 -5.69 9.37
C VAL A 131 -5.16 -4.22 9.02
N ARG A 132 -6.34 -3.64 8.80
CA ARG A 132 -6.59 -2.20 8.75
C ARG A 132 -7.49 -1.81 9.90
N LEU A 133 -6.98 -1.08 10.88
CA LEU A 133 -7.73 -0.62 12.07
C LEU A 133 -7.99 0.89 11.99
N GLY A 134 -8.63 1.30 10.90
CA GLY A 134 -9.05 2.68 10.68
C GLY A 134 -8.06 3.57 9.93
N SER A 135 -8.40 4.86 9.88
CA SER A 135 -7.71 5.90 9.10
C SER A 135 -6.94 6.91 9.98
N LYS A 136 -6.74 6.60 11.27
CA LYS A 136 -5.96 7.45 12.18
C LYS A 136 -4.52 7.54 11.67
N CYS A 137 -4.11 8.72 11.23
CA CYS A 137 -2.77 9.02 10.75
C CYS A 137 -2.32 10.38 11.32
N ASN A 138 -1.02 10.57 11.43
CA ASN A 138 -0.37 11.80 11.89
C ASN A 138 0.17 12.67 10.74
N LEU A 139 -0.02 12.27 9.48
CA LEU A 139 0.45 12.99 8.30
C LEU A 139 -0.71 13.44 7.39
N ARG A 140 -0.41 14.45 6.57
CA ARG A 140 -1.31 15.08 5.59
C ARG A 140 -0.74 14.96 4.16
N CYS A 141 -0.43 13.74 3.73
CA CYS A 141 0.16 13.46 2.43
C CYS A 141 -0.68 13.93 1.22
N ARG A 142 -0.06 14.64 0.27
CA ARG A 142 -0.69 15.20 -0.94
C ARG A 142 -1.13 14.17 -1.99
N ILE A 143 -0.78 12.91 -1.80
CA ILE A 143 -1.13 11.80 -2.70
C ILE A 143 -2.15 10.81 -2.08
N CYS A 144 -2.56 11.05 -0.84
CA CYS A 144 -3.38 10.12 -0.06
C CYS A 144 -4.87 10.48 -0.19
N ALA A 145 -5.74 9.48 -0.36
CA ALA A 145 -7.18 9.71 -0.40
C ALA A 145 -7.79 9.93 1.01
N PRO A 146 -8.88 10.72 1.13
CA PRO A 146 -9.62 10.94 2.38
C PRO A 146 -10.04 9.65 3.12
N GLU A 147 -10.30 8.56 2.39
CA GLU A 147 -10.68 7.27 2.97
C GLU A 147 -9.55 6.58 3.77
N PHE A 148 -8.30 6.98 3.56
CA PHE A 148 -7.12 6.40 4.22
C PHE A 148 -6.52 7.25 5.34
N SER A 149 -6.86 8.55 5.42
CA SER A 149 -6.34 9.43 6.46
C SER A 149 -7.39 10.41 6.99
N GLN A 150 -7.64 10.35 8.29
CA GLN A 150 -8.52 11.29 8.98
C GLN A 150 -8.07 12.75 8.81
N LEU A 151 -6.77 13.03 8.72
CA LEU A 151 -6.26 14.39 8.60
C LEU A 151 -6.46 14.93 7.17
N ILE A 152 -6.36 14.05 6.17
CA ILE A 152 -6.70 14.40 4.79
C ILE A 152 -8.19 14.65 4.66
N ARG A 153 -9.03 13.78 5.23
CA ARG A 153 -10.49 13.99 5.25
C ARG A 153 -10.84 15.36 5.84
N LYS A 154 -10.31 15.69 7.02
CA LYS A 154 -10.53 17.00 7.66
C LYS A 154 -10.06 18.17 6.79
N ALA A 155 -8.89 18.06 6.16
CA ALA A 155 -8.41 19.10 5.23
C ALA A 155 -9.37 19.29 4.05
N MET A 156 -9.85 18.21 3.43
CA MET A 156 -10.80 18.29 2.32
C MET A 156 -12.18 18.84 2.75
N GLU A 157 -12.65 18.48 3.95
CA GLU A 157 -13.89 19.04 4.53
C GLU A 157 -13.76 20.55 4.75
N GLN A 158 -12.65 21.01 5.32
CA GLN A 158 -12.38 22.44 5.53
C GLN A 158 -12.34 23.21 4.21
N LEU A 159 -11.62 22.71 3.21
CA LEU A 159 -11.58 23.30 1.88
C LEU A 159 -12.96 23.37 1.23
N THR A 160 -13.77 22.32 1.38
CA THR A 160 -15.16 22.32 0.87
C THR A 160 -16.02 23.37 1.58
N GLN A 161 -15.90 23.51 2.91
CA GLN A 161 -16.61 24.52 3.69
C GLN A 161 -16.20 25.96 3.33
N GLN A 162 -14.94 26.16 2.90
CA GLN A 162 -14.41 27.43 2.41
C GLN A 162 -14.83 27.72 0.95
N GLY A 163 -15.58 26.83 0.31
CA GLY A 163 -16.04 27.00 -1.07
C GLY A 163 -14.99 26.63 -2.13
N SER A 164 -13.89 25.97 -1.75
CA SER A 164 -12.89 25.51 -2.71
C SER A 164 -13.44 24.37 -3.58
N MET A 165 -13.09 24.38 -4.87
CA MET A 165 -13.40 23.28 -5.78
C MET A 165 -12.35 22.18 -5.66
N LEU A 166 -12.72 21.06 -5.04
CA LEU A 166 -11.85 19.89 -4.97
C LEU A 166 -11.83 19.12 -6.30
N PRO A 167 -10.66 18.55 -6.69
CA PRO A 167 -10.59 17.56 -7.76
C PRO A 167 -11.59 16.42 -7.55
N GLU A 168 -12.13 15.87 -8.65
CA GLU A 168 -13.19 14.85 -8.60
C GLU A 168 -12.79 13.66 -7.71
N PHE A 169 -11.53 13.21 -7.84
CA PHE A 169 -10.98 12.15 -7.00
C PHE A 169 -11.15 12.43 -5.51
N TYR A 170 -10.74 13.61 -5.03
CA TYR A 170 -10.82 13.96 -3.61
C TYR A 170 -12.26 14.13 -3.16
N ARG A 171 -13.12 14.72 -4.00
CA ARG A 171 -14.54 14.91 -3.73
C ARG A 171 -15.30 13.58 -3.59
N GLU A 172 -15.09 12.64 -4.51
CA GLU A 172 -15.78 11.34 -4.45
C GLU A 172 -15.29 10.49 -3.29
N ASN A 173 -13.98 10.44 -3.03
CA ASN A 173 -13.43 9.73 -1.87
C ASN A 173 -13.86 10.35 -0.55
N LEU A 174 -14.06 11.68 -0.51
CA LEU A 174 -14.58 12.35 0.68
C LEU A 174 -15.97 11.84 1.03
N LYS A 175 -16.89 11.71 0.06
CA LYS A 175 -18.23 11.15 0.29
C LYS A 175 -18.18 9.74 0.88
N LEU A 176 -17.26 8.90 0.39
CA LEU A 176 -17.06 7.53 0.88
C LEU A 176 -16.44 7.45 2.30
N SER A 177 -15.93 8.57 2.81
CA SER A 177 -15.23 8.64 4.09
C SER A 177 -16.06 9.20 5.25
N GLN A 178 -17.23 9.77 4.97
CA GLN A 178 -18.06 10.51 5.96
C GLN A 178 -18.69 9.63 7.07
N SER A 179 -18.71 8.30 6.91
CA SER A 179 -19.27 7.35 7.89
C SER A 179 -18.23 6.56 8.69
N ARG A 180 -16.95 7.01 8.71
CA ARG A 180 -15.81 6.21 9.21
C ARG A 180 -15.28 6.62 10.59
N ASP A 181 -16.07 7.38 11.37
CA ASP A 181 -15.67 7.85 12.69
C ASP A 181 -15.91 6.82 13.81
N ASP A 182 -16.81 5.85 13.60
CA ASP A 182 -17.01 4.75 14.53
C ASP A 182 -15.85 3.74 14.43
N GLN A 183 -15.15 3.53 15.54
CA GLN A 183 -14.03 2.60 15.68
C GLN A 183 -14.37 1.39 16.54
N SER A 184 -15.61 1.25 17.00
CA SER A 184 -16.07 0.15 17.86
C SER A 184 -15.80 -1.24 17.25
N TRP A 185 -15.95 -1.36 15.93
CA TRP A 185 -15.67 -2.58 15.16
C TRP A 185 -14.22 -3.08 15.28
N GLN A 186 -13.27 -2.21 15.64
CA GLN A 186 -11.85 -2.61 15.79
C GLN A 186 -11.69 -3.65 16.89
N VAL A 187 -12.46 -3.53 17.98
CA VAL A 187 -12.47 -4.50 19.09
C VAL A 187 -12.92 -5.86 18.58
N ASP A 188 -14.08 -5.90 17.93
CA ASP A 188 -14.67 -7.11 17.34
C ASP A 188 -13.76 -7.78 16.32
N TYR A 189 -13.01 -7.00 15.53
CA TYR A 189 -12.09 -7.54 14.54
C TYR A 189 -10.82 -8.09 15.18
N VAL A 190 -10.22 -7.36 16.13
CA VAL A 190 -9.06 -7.84 16.90
C VAL A 190 -9.39 -9.15 17.62
N GLU A 191 -10.57 -9.26 18.23
CA GLU A 191 -11.00 -10.49 18.91
C GLU A 191 -11.13 -11.68 17.95
N LYS A 192 -11.60 -11.46 16.72
CA LYS A 192 -11.63 -12.50 15.69
C LYS A 192 -10.24 -12.92 15.25
N ILE A 193 -9.27 -12.00 15.19
CA ILE A 193 -7.87 -12.34 14.89
C ILE A 193 -7.29 -13.18 16.03
N LEU A 194 -7.45 -12.74 17.28
CA LEU A 194 -6.95 -13.45 18.47
C LEU A 194 -7.57 -14.84 18.64
N ALA A 195 -8.85 -15.00 18.33
CA ALA A 195 -9.51 -16.32 18.35
C ALA A 195 -8.93 -17.31 17.31
N ASN A 196 -8.13 -16.83 16.36
CA ASN A 196 -7.50 -17.64 15.31
C ASN A 196 -5.97 -17.47 15.28
N SER A 197 -5.35 -16.84 16.29
CA SER A 197 -3.92 -16.49 16.27
C SER A 197 -3.01 -17.69 16.06
N SER A 198 -3.36 -18.84 16.65
CA SER A 198 -2.60 -20.09 16.52
C SER A 198 -2.57 -20.68 15.10
N SER A 199 -3.44 -20.22 14.19
CA SER A 199 -3.40 -20.62 12.77
C SER A 199 -2.74 -19.59 11.87
N ILE A 200 -2.45 -18.40 12.38
CA ILE A 200 -1.93 -17.28 11.61
C ILE A 200 -0.41 -17.40 11.55
N ASN A 201 0.13 -17.48 10.34
CA ASN A 201 1.58 -17.48 10.12
C ASN A 201 2.09 -16.08 9.70
N SER A 202 1.19 -15.18 9.31
CA SER A 202 1.60 -13.84 8.89
C SER A 202 0.53 -12.77 9.10
N MET A 203 0.99 -11.59 9.53
CA MET A 203 0.15 -10.40 9.72
C MET A 203 0.66 -9.25 8.85
N TYR A 204 -0.24 -8.54 8.20
CA TYR A 204 0.07 -7.34 7.41
C TYR A 204 -0.69 -6.13 7.94
N PHE A 205 0.02 -5.19 8.56
CA PHE A 205 -0.54 -3.97 9.15
C PHE A 205 -0.49 -2.82 8.15
N ALA A 206 -1.63 -2.20 7.86
CA ALA A 206 -1.75 -1.03 7.00
C ALA A 206 -2.97 -0.17 7.43
N GLY A 207 -3.24 0.96 6.79
CA GLY A 207 -4.40 1.80 7.12
C GLY A 207 -4.00 3.27 7.15
N GLY A 208 -4.31 3.96 8.25
CA GLY A 208 -3.67 5.24 8.58
C GLY A 208 -2.18 5.05 8.93
N GLU A 209 -1.82 5.25 10.19
CA GLU A 209 -0.49 4.90 10.72
C GLU A 209 -0.64 3.86 11.84
N PRO A 210 -0.22 2.60 11.62
CA PRO A 210 -0.33 1.55 12.62
C PRO A 210 0.33 1.90 13.96
N LEU A 211 1.52 2.52 13.91
CA LEU A 211 2.35 2.72 15.10
C LEU A 211 1.85 3.79 16.10
N ILE A 212 0.79 4.54 15.74
CA ILE A 212 0.11 5.51 16.64
C ILE A 212 -1.30 5.05 17.07
N THR A 213 -1.71 3.85 16.65
CA THR A 213 -3.09 3.40 16.73
C THR A 213 -3.21 2.33 17.82
N ALA A 214 -3.91 2.66 18.90
CA ALA A 214 -3.99 1.83 20.11
C ALA A 214 -4.54 0.41 19.86
N ALA A 215 -5.42 0.23 18.87
CA ALA A 215 -5.93 -1.09 18.52
C ALA A 215 -4.85 -2.03 17.95
N TYR A 216 -3.82 -1.50 17.25
CA TYR A 216 -2.67 -2.31 16.85
C TYR A 216 -1.82 -2.69 18.04
N GLN A 217 -1.60 -1.74 18.96
CA GLN A 217 -0.86 -2.01 20.19
C GLN A 217 -1.53 -3.15 20.98
N ARG A 218 -2.86 -3.08 21.21
CA ARG A 218 -3.64 -4.16 21.85
C ARG A 218 -3.49 -5.50 21.13
N LEU A 219 -3.57 -5.52 19.80
CA LEU A 219 -3.42 -6.76 19.03
C LEU A 219 -2.03 -7.38 19.24
N VAL A 220 -0.98 -6.56 19.21
CA VAL A 220 0.40 -7.01 19.41
C VAL A 220 0.61 -7.52 20.83
N ASP A 221 0.16 -6.77 21.84
CA ASP A 221 0.25 -7.17 23.25
C ASP A 221 -0.40 -8.55 23.48
N GLU A 222 -1.61 -8.77 22.96
CA GLU A 222 -2.33 -10.03 23.16
C GLU A 222 -1.73 -11.20 22.36
N VAL A 223 -1.18 -10.97 21.17
CA VAL A 223 -0.48 -12.00 20.38
C VAL A 223 0.86 -12.41 21.01
N ILE A 224 1.58 -11.46 21.62
CA ILE A 224 2.79 -11.76 22.38
C ILE A 224 2.42 -12.56 23.64
N LYS A 225 1.39 -12.11 24.36
CA LYS A 225 0.92 -12.73 25.60
C LYS A 225 0.36 -14.14 25.39
N SER A 226 -0.25 -14.45 24.25
CA SER A 226 -0.70 -15.81 23.91
C SER A 226 0.44 -16.76 23.56
N GLY A 227 1.64 -16.22 23.29
CA GLY A 227 2.80 -16.98 22.83
C GLY A 227 2.82 -17.22 21.32
N ASP A 228 1.90 -16.61 20.56
CA ASP A 228 1.79 -16.84 19.12
C ASP A 228 2.77 -16.00 18.30
N ALA A 229 3.27 -14.88 18.83
CA ALA A 229 4.17 -13.97 18.10
C ALA A 229 5.39 -14.70 17.48
N GLY A 230 5.97 -15.67 18.17
CA GLY A 230 7.19 -16.36 17.76
C GLY A 230 7.08 -17.22 16.49
N HIS A 231 5.88 -17.47 15.97
CA HIS A 231 5.67 -18.14 14.67
C HIS A 231 4.98 -17.24 13.62
N ILE A 232 4.79 -15.96 13.95
CA ILE A 232 4.13 -15.00 13.08
C ILE A 232 5.18 -14.11 12.43
N SER A 233 5.17 -14.09 11.10
CA SER A 233 5.88 -13.08 10.30
C SER A 233 5.02 -11.82 10.16
N LEU A 234 5.49 -10.70 10.72
CA LEU A 234 4.80 -9.42 10.73
C LEU A 234 5.31 -8.51 9.61
N THR A 235 4.42 -7.87 8.86
CA THR A 235 4.76 -6.78 7.94
C THR A 235 3.98 -5.53 8.33
N VAL A 236 4.67 -4.40 8.46
CA VAL A 236 4.06 -3.12 8.84
C VAL A 236 4.31 -2.06 7.78
N ASN A 237 3.24 -1.53 7.18
CA ASN A 237 3.30 -0.30 6.42
C ASN A 237 3.28 0.88 7.40
N THR A 238 4.38 1.62 7.44
CA THR A 238 4.52 2.80 8.29
C THR A 238 5.02 4.00 7.49
N ASN A 239 4.69 5.19 7.92
CA ASN A 239 5.27 6.43 7.44
C ASN A 239 6.65 6.76 8.07
N GLY A 240 7.12 5.92 9.01
CA GLY A 240 8.45 6.03 9.62
C GLY A 240 8.60 7.07 10.72
N THR A 241 7.51 7.75 11.10
CA THR A 241 7.58 8.83 12.12
C THR A 241 7.65 8.33 13.57
N ILE A 242 7.42 7.03 13.80
CA ILE A 242 7.36 6.42 15.15
C ILE A 242 8.35 5.26 15.25
N ALA A 243 9.27 5.32 16.21
CA ALA A 243 10.13 4.21 16.61
C ALA A 243 10.37 4.27 18.14
N THR A 244 9.31 4.04 18.91
CA THR A 244 9.37 4.08 20.39
C THR A 244 10.02 2.81 20.94
N PRO A 245 10.62 2.82 22.15
CA PRO A 245 11.16 1.62 22.79
C PRO A 245 10.18 0.44 22.80
N TYR A 246 8.89 0.72 23.07
CA TYR A 246 7.83 -0.28 22.99
C TYR A 246 7.80 -1.01 21.64
N TRP A 247 7.79 -0.28 20.51
CA TRP A 247 7.71 -0.91 19.19
C TRP A 247 8.98 -1.67 18.83
N LEU A 248 10.15 -1.14 19.21
CA LEU A 248 11.43 -1.81 18.99
C LEU A 248 11.47 -3.16 19.71
N GLU A 249 11.07 -3.21 20.99
CA GLU A 249 10.98 -4.43 21.80
C GLU A 249 9.89 -5.38 21.30
N ALA A 250 8.69 -4.87 20.98
CA ALA A 250 7.59 -5.69 20.51
C ALA A 250 7.91 -6.40 19.19
N PHE A 251 8.68 -5.77 18.31
CA PHE A 251 9.09 -6.40 17.04
C PHE A 251 10.06 -7.57 17.24
N GLU A 252 10.86 -7.58 18.29
CA GLU A 252 11.77 -8.69 18.61
C GLU A 252 11.03 -9.99 18.97
N ALA A 253 9.78 -9.89 19.43
CA ALA A 253 8.95 -11.04 19.80
C ALA A 253 8.41 -11.83 18.59
N PHE A 254 8.42 -11.25 17.38
CA PHE A 254 7.89 -11.90 16.17
C PHE A 254 8.96 -12.76 15.48
N GLU A 255 8.51 -13.80 14.75
CA GLU A 255 9.38 -14.66 13.94
C GLU A 255 10.25 -13.84 12.97
N SER A 256 9.62 -12.90 12.28
CA SER A 256 10.30 -11.90 11.46
C SER A 256 9.44 -10.65 11.30
N VAL A 257 10.09 -9.49 11.09
CA VAL A 257 9.42 -8.21 10.86
C VAL A 257 9.91 -7.55 9.58
N GLU A 258 8.99 -7.17 8.70
CA GLU A 258 9.27 -6.30 7.56
C GLU A 258 8.60 -4.93 7.75
N LEU A 259 9.41 -3.87 7.82
CA LEU A 259 8.94 -2.49 7.91
C LEU A 259 8.95 -1.85 6.53
N TYR A 260 7.77 -1.65 5.96
CA TYR A 260 7.60 -0.95 4.69
C TYR A 260 7.47 0.54 4.96
N VAL A 261 8.60 1.24 4.90
CA VAL A 261 8.70 2.66 5.20
C VAL A 261 8.34 3.46 3.96
N SER A 262 7.20 4.15 4.04
CA SER A 262 6.68 4.97 2.96
C SER A 262 7.45 6.29 2.88
N LEU A 263 8.52 6.32 2.08
CA LEU A 263 9.46 7.43 1.95
C LEU A 263 9.57 7.88 0.49
N ASP A 264 9.01 9.04 0.17
CA ASP A 264 8.82 9.52 -1.20
C ASP A 264 9.92 10.48 -1.70
N GLY A 265 10.92 10.76 -0.87
CA GLY A 265 11.99 11.72 -1.10
C GLY A 265 12.84 11.87 0.17
N ILE A 266 13.74 12.85 0.21
CA ILE A 266 14.54 13.21 1.40
C ILE A 266 14.47 14.71 1.67
N GLY A 267 14.77 15.13 2.89
CA GLY A 267 14.79 16.54 3.27
C GLY A 267 13.46 17.26 2.99
N PRO A 268 13.49 18.52 2.52
CA PRO A 268 12.28 19.28 2.24
C PRO A 268 11.32 18.61 1.24
N SER A 269 11.83 17.80 0.30
CA SER A 269 10.99 17.17 -0.74
C SER A 269 9.97 16.18 -0.18
N VAL A 270 10.37 15.37 0.81
CA VAL A 270 9.44 14.45 1.48
C VAL A 270 8.51 15.17 2.44
N GLU A 271 8.98 16.25 3.08
CA GLU A 271 8.16 17.08 3.98
C GLU A 271 7.06 17.83 3.23
N TYR A 272 7.29 18.15 1.95
CA TYR A 272 6.28 18.71 1.05
C TYR A 272 5.23 17.68 0.63
N GLN A 273 5.67 16.51 0.15
CA GLN A 273 4.72 15.46 -0.30
C GLN A 273 3.97 14.84 0.89
N ARG A 274 4.61 14.75 2.06
CA ARG A 274 4.09 14.16 3.30
C ARG A 274 4.03 15.18 4.42
N THR A 275 3.24 16.24 4.23
CA THR A 275 3.08 17.35 5.19
C THR A 275 2.86 16.85 6.63
N GLY A 276 3.70 17.34 7.56
CA GLY A 276 3.76 16.91 8.96
C GLY A 276 4.89 15.92 9.28
N LEU A 277 5.55 15.38 8.26
CA LEU A 277 6.76 14.55 8.42
C LEU A 277 7.95 15.46 8.73
N SER A 278 8.90 14.95 9.53
CA SER A 278 10.21 15.57 9.74
C SER A 278 11.28 14.62 9.23
N TRP A 279 12.04 15.05 8.23
CA TRP A 279 13.06 14.20 7.60
C TRP A 279 14.14 13.73 8.60
N PRO A 280 14.71 14.59 9.45
CA PRO A 280 15.68 14.14 10.46
C PRO A 280 15.12 13.04 11.38
N VAL A 281 13.86 13.16 11.80
CA VAL A 281 13.21 12.16 12.67
C VAL A 281 13.02 10.84 11.94
N VAL A 282 12.54 10.86 10.69
CA VAL A 282 12.34 9.63 9.92
C VAL A 282 13.68 8.96 9.59
N ALA A 283 14.70 9.72 9.22
CA ALA A 283 16.03 9.19 8.98
C ALA A 283 16.60 8.51 10.24
N ASP A 284 16.46 9.13 11.42
CA ASP A 284 16.87 8.56 12.70
C ASP A 284 16.05 7.31 13.07
N ASN A 285 14.74 7.30 12.82
CA ASN A 285 13.90 6.13 13.07
C ASN A 285 14.27 4.95 12.15
N ILE A 286 14.59 5.22 10.88
CA ILE A 286 15.09 4.18 9.96
C ILE A 286 16.40 3.59 10.50
N GLN A 287 17.31 4.41 11.02
CA GLN A 287 18.53 3.93 11.67
C GLN A 287 18.22 3.05 12.89
N LYS A 288 17.28 3.47 13.75
CA LYS A 288 16.84 2.65 14.89
C LYS A 288 16.32 1.29 14.43
N PHE A 289 15.48 1.25 13.39
CA PHE A 289 14.96 0.00 12.85
C PHE A 289 16.05 -0.93 12.30
N LEU A 290 17.06 -0.37 11.62
CA LEU A 290 18.18 -1.12 11.05
C LEU A 290 19.17 -1.64 12.09
N ASN A 291 19.12 -1.13 13.32
CA ASN A 291 19.98 -1.53 14.43
C ASN A 291 19.33 -2.58 15.35
N ILE A 292 18.08 -2.98 15.08
CA ILE A 292 17.43 -4.11 15.77
C ILE A 292 18.03 -5.43 15.25
N ASP A 293 17.89 -6.51 16.01
CA ASP A 293 18.38 -7.85 15.69
C ASP A 293 18.03 -8.37 14.28
N GLN A 294 18.64 -9.48 13.87
CA GLN A 294 18.58 -9.97 12.49
C GLN A 294 17.17 -10.30 11.95
N ASN A 295 16.14 -10.35 12.79
CA ASN A 295 14.78 -10.65 12.39
C ASN A 295 14.05 -9.47 11.72
N ILE A 296 14.63 -8.27 11.68
CA ILE A 296 14.00 -7.08 11.09
C ILE A 296 14.63 -6.70 9.74
N ARG A 297 13.75 -6.47 8.76
CA ARG A 297 14.09 -5.91 7.45
C ARG A 297 13.33 -4.62 7.21
N VAL A 298 14.04 -3.60 6.74
CA VAL A 298 13.44 -2.33 6.31
C VAL A 298 13.36 -2.29 4.80
N LYS A 299 12.20 -1.91 4.28
CA LYS A 299 11.98 -1.69 2.85
C LYS A 299 11.59 -0.24 2.63
N ILE A 300 12.42 0.50 1.91
CA ILE A 300 12.10 1.85 1.46
C ILE A 300 11.11 1.74 0.31
N PHE A 301 9.96 2.41 0.44
CA PHE A 301 8.80 2.20 -0.41
C PHE A 301 8.25 3.51 -1.00
N PRO A 302 8.98 4.16 -1.93
CA PRO A 302 8.51 5.40 -2.56
C PRO A 302 7.32 5.13 -3.47
N THR A 303 6.36 6.06 -3.47
CA THR A 303 5.31 6.14 -4.49
C THR A 303 5.67 7.24 -5.49
N LEU A 304 6.11 6.82 -6.68
CA LEU A 304 6.52 7.70 -7.76
C LEU A 304 5.30 8.45 -8.34
N SER A 305 5.39 9.77 -8.34
CA SER A 305 4.34 10.70 -8.76
C SER A 305 4.98 11.90 -9.48
N ILE A 306 4.17 12.80 -10.03
CA ILE A 306 4.68 14.06 -10.59
C ILE A 306 5.34 14.96 -9.53
N LEU A 307 5.04 14.74 -8.25
CA LEU A 307 5.56 15.57 -7.14
C LEU A 307 7.00 15.21 -6.74
N ASN A 308 7.48 14.00 -7.05
CA ASN A 308 8.81 13.53 -6.63
C ASN A 308 9.68 12.93 -7.74
N ILE A 309 9.17 12.68 -8.95
CA ILE A 309 9.98 12.05 -10.01
C ILE A 309 11.22 12.87 -10.38
N ALA A 310 11.13 14.21 -10.30
CA ALA A 310 12.27 15.09 -10.56
C ALA A 310 13.30 15.10 -9.41
N GLU A 311 12.90 14.71 -8.20
CA GLU A 311 13.78 14.66 -7.02
C GLU A 311 14.30 13.23 -6.74
N ILE A 312 13.87 12.23 -7.51
CA ILE A 312 14.08 10.81 -7.19
C ILE A 312 15.55 10.43 -7.06
N GLY A 313 16.44 11.09 -7.81
CA GLY A 313 17.88 10.87 -7.71
C GLY A 313 18.42 11.07 -6.29
N SER A 314 17.93 12.09 -5.58
CA SER A 314 18.37 12.35 -4.19
C SER A 314 18.05 11.19 -3.25
N LEU A 315 16.85 10.60 -3.38
CA LEU A 315 16.43 9.43 -2.61
C LEU A 315 17.26 8.19 -2.97
N LEU A 316 17.52 7.97 -4.26
CA LEU A 316 18.30 6.82 -4.73
C LEU A 316 19.75 6.89 -4.24
N SER A 317 20.39 8.07 -4.30
CA SER A 317 21.74 8.26 -3.76
C SER A 317 21.79 8.01 -2.26
N TRP A 318 20.86 8.60 -1.50
CA TRP A 318 20.77 8.37 -0.06
C TRP A 318 20.56 6.90 0.29
N TYR A 319 19.67 6.20 -0.44
CA TYR A 319 19.45 4.77 -0.26
C TYR A 319 20.72 3.97 -0.57
N GLY A 320 21.42 4.27 -1.66
CA GLY A 320 22.66 3.60 -2.04
C GLY A 320 23.76 3.75 -0.99
N GLU A 321 23.94 4.95 -0.46
CA GLU A 321 24.90 5.24 0.62
C GLU A 321 24.53 4.53 1.92
N LEU A 322 23.24 4.50 2.27
CA LEU A 322 22.77 3.84 3.48
C LEU A 322 22.91 2.32 3.37
N GLN A 323 22.45 1.72 2.27
CA GLN A 323 22.52 0.28 2.05
C GLN A 323 23.95 -0.25 2.10
N GLY A 324 24.92 0.51 1.59
CA GLY A 324 26.34 0.15 1.66
C GLY A 324 26.91 0.05 3.08
N LYS A 325 26.20 0.53 4.10
CA LYS A 325 26.58 0.47 5.52
C LYS A 325 25.89 -0.64 6.30
N HIS A 326 24.93 -1.33 5.70
CA HIS A 326 24.12 -2.36 6.36
C HIS A 326 24.17 -3.69 5.59
N ARG A 327 23.63 -4.76 6.19
CA ARG A 327 23.55 -6.06 5.52
C ARG A 327 22.61 -5.95 4.29
N PRO A 328 22.94 -6.54 3.14
CA PRO A 328 22.15 -6.38 1.91
C PRO A 328 20.67 -6.74 2.04
N ASP A 329 20.33 -7.70 2.91
CA ASP A 329 18.97 -8.18 3.18
C ASP A 329 18.20 -7.33 4.21
N SER A 330 18.91 -6.53 5.01
CA SER A 330 18.30 -5.70 6.07
C SER A 330 17.68 -4.40 5.55
N LEU A 331 18.13 -3.91 4.40
CA LEU A 331 17.61 -2.69 3.76
C LEU A 331 17.41 -2.91 2.27
N THR A 332 16.15 -2.86 1.83
CA THR A 332 15.76 -3.05 0.43
C THR A 332 14.97 -1.85 -0.10
N LEU A 333 14.85 -1.73 -1.42
CA LEU A 333 14.10 -0.67 -2.09
C LEU A 333 13.04 -1.29 -3.01
N GLN A 334 11.80 -0.82 -2.89
CA GLN A 334 10.75 -1.16 -3.84
C GLN A 334 9.96 0.08 -4.25
N VAL A 335 10.05 0.43 -5.54
CA VAL A 335 9.28 1.54 -6.11
C VAL A 335 7.84 1.11 -6.40
N ASN A 336 6.90 1.91 -5.92
CA ASN A 336 5.50 1.91 -6.30
C ASN A 336 5.23 3.06 -7.29
N VAL A 337 4.26 2.90 -8.19
CA VAL A 337 3.87 3.95 -9.15
C VAL A 337 2.47 4.43 -8.82
N LEU A 338 2.29 5.74 -8.72
CA LEU A 338 0.96 6.32 -8.51
C LEU A 338 0.13 6.10 -9.78
N HIS A 339 -1.00 5.39 -9.64
CA HIS A 339 -1.95 5.14 -10.72
C HIS A 339 -3.22 5.99 -10.63
N THR A 340 -3.57 6.51 -9.47
CA THR A 340 -4.75 7.36 -9.28
C THR A 340 -4.46 8.33 -8.12
N PRO A 341 -4.83 9.61 -8.24
CA PRO A 341 -5.51 10.25 -9.38
C PRO A 341 -4.60 10.50 -10.59
N ARG A 342 -5.21 10.63 -11.79
CA ARG A 342 -4.48 10.83 -13.04
C ARG A 342 -3.62 12.10 -13.05
N PHE A 343 -4.13 13.18 -12.47
CA PHE A 343 -3.41 14.46 -12.39
C PHE A 343 -2.16 14.43 -11.49
N LEU A 344 -1.96 13.39 -10.66
CA LEU A 344 -0.73 13.23 -9.85
C LEU A 344 0.25 12.23 -10.44
N GLN A 345 -0.05 11.61 -11.59
CA GLN A 345 0.80 10.57 -12.15
C GLN A 345 2.11 11.15 -12.69
N ALA A 346 3.20 10.40 -12.47
CA ALA A 346 4.53 10.79 -12.95
C ALA A 346 4.64 10.90 -14.49
N VAL A 347 3.75 10.25 -15.25
CA VAL A 347 3.72 10.33 -16.72
C VAL A 347 3.38 11.72 -17.27
N LEU A 348 2.92 12.64 -16.41
CA LEU A 348 2.71 14.05 -16.74
C LEU A 348 4.02 14.85 -16.87
N LEU A 349 5.16 14.24 -16.54
CA LEU A 349 6.47 14.88 -16.69
C LEU A 349 6.68 15.33 -18.16
N PRO A 350 6.96 16.63 -18.41
CA PRO A 350 7.25 17.10 -19.75
C PRO A 350 8.50 16.44 -20.34
N HIS A 351 8.47 16.18 -21.64
CA HIS A 351 9.53 15.44 -22.34
C HIS A 351 10.92 16.07 -22.17
N GLU A 352 11.02 17.40 -22.09
CA GLU A 352 12.29 18.12 -21.91
C GLU A 352 13.03 17.78 -20.60
N HIS A 353 12.33 17.35 -19.55
CA HIS A 353 12.94 16.97 -18.26
C HIS A 353 13.36 15.49 -18.21
N VAL A 354 12.87 14.66 -19.14
CA VAL A 354 13.08 13.20 -19.11
C VAL A 354 14.55 12.83 -19.24
N SER A 355 15.30 13.49 -20.13
CA SER A 355 16.70 13.17 -20.40
C SER A 355 17.61 13.45 -19.20
N GLU A 356 17.41 14.58 -18.52
CA GLU A 356 18.14 14.97 -17.32
C GLU A 356 17.93 13.95 -16.19
N ILE A 357 16.66 13.65 -15.87
CA ILE A 357 16.30 12.72 -14.80
C ILE A 357 16.80 11.30 -15.11
N ARG A 358 16.66 10.86 -16.37
CA ARG A 358 17.16 9.54 -16.80
C ARG A 358 18.66 9.41 -16.61
N SER A 359 19.41 10.42 -17.06
CA SER A 359 20.88 10.43 -16.94
C SER A 359 21.31 10.36 -15.49
N GLN A 360 20.64 11.11 -14.61
CA GLN A 360 20.90 11.07 -13.17
C GLN A 360 20.62 9.69 -12.57
N VAL A 361 19.46 9.09 -12.88
CA VAL A 361 19.10 7.74 -12.39
C VAL A 361 20.12 6.69 -12.85
N ASP A 362 20.54 6.75 -14.11
CA ASP A 362 21.50 5.79 -14.66
C ASP A 362 22.90 5.97 -14.06
N GLU A 363 23.34 7.20 -13.81
CA GLU A 363 24.60 7.48 -13.12
C GLU A 363 24.61 6.91 -11.70
N ILE A 364 23.53 7.14 -10.95
CA ILE A 364 23.37 6.61 -9.59
C ILE A 364 23.33 5.07 -9.60
N ALA A 365 22.58 4.47 -10.53
CA ALA A 365 22.48 3.01 -10.66
C ALA A 365 23.84 2.35 -10.95
N ARG A 366 24.73 3.01 -11.69
CA ARG A 366 26.11 2.55 -11.92
C ARG A 366 27.01 2.77 -10.70
N SER A 367 26.73 3.80 -9.89
CA SER A 367 27.57 4.20 -8.77
C SER A 367 27.40 3.32 -7.53
N PHE A 368 26.21 2.74 -7.32
CA PHE A 368 25.94 1.91 -6.15
C PHE A 368 25.64 0.44 -6.50
N PRO A 369 26.38 -0.54 -5.94
CA PRO A 369 26.17 -1.97 -6.20
C PRO A 369 24.76 -2.46 -5.87
N THR A 370 24.06 -1.83 -4.91
CA THR A 370 22.68 -2.21 -4.55
C THR A 370 21.73 -2.18 -5.74
N PHE A 371 21.98 -1.34 -6.76
CA PHE A 371 21.13 -1.24 -7.94
C PHE A 371 21.39 -2.33 -8.98
N GLN A 372 22.36 -3.21 -8.74
CA GLN A 372 22.63 -4.41 -9.54
C GLN A 372 22.00 -5.68 -8.95
N THR A 373 21.39 -5.59 -7.77
CA THR A 373 20.59 -6.67 -7.18
C THR A 373 19.21 -6.78 -7.84
N ASP A 374 18.50 -7.89 -7.68
CA ASP A 374 17.16 -8.06 -8.26
C ASP A 374 16.18 -6.95 -7.83
N ASP A 375 16.18 -6.59 -6.54
CA ASP A 375 15.33 -5.51 -6.00
C ASP A 375 15.75 -4.14 -6.56
N GLY A 376 17.05 -3.88 -6.60
CA GLY A 376 17.61 -2.65 -7.16
C GLY A 376 17.30 -2.48 -8.64
N LEU A 377 17.52 -3.52 -9.45
CA LEU A 377 17.20 -3.54 -10.88
C LEU A 377 15.70 -3.38 -11.10
N SER A 378 14.86 -4.03 -10.29
CA SER A 378 13.40 -3.88 -10.33
C SER A 378 12.97 -2.43 -10.07
N ALA A 379 13.59 -1.75 -9.09
CA ALA A 379 13.34 -0.35 -8.80
C ALA A 379 13.74 0.56 -9.97
N ILE A 380 14.96 0.41 -10.50
CA ILE A 380 15.46 1.20 -11.63
C ILE A 380 14.60 0.96 -12.88
N ASN A 381 14.30 -0.29 -13.22
CA ASN A 381 13.48 -0.64 -14.38
C ASN A 381 12.08 -0.04 -14.31
N LYS A 382 11.46 0.01 -13.12
CA LYS A 382 10.17 0.69 -12.94
C LYS A 382 10.25 2.20 -13.19
N ILE A 383 11.29 2.86 -12.67
CA ILE A 383 11.50 4.30 -12.91
C ILE A 383 11.72 4.55 -14.41
N GLN A 384 12.58 3.77 -15.05
CA GLN A 384 12.86 3.86 -16.49
C GLN A 384 11.60 3.60 -17.34
N THR A 385 10.76 2.65 -16.94
CA THR A 385 9.47 2.38 -17.60
C THR A 385 8.55 3.58 -17.55
N VAL A 386 8.45 4.25 -16.39
CA VAL A 386 7.65 5.48 -16.26
C VAL A 386 8.23 6.61 -17.11
N LEU A 387 9.55 6.81 -17.09
CA LEU A 387 10.22 7.82 -17.92
C LEU A 387 9.99 7.59 -19.43
N ASN A 388 9.95 6.34 -19.88
CA ASN A 388 9.64 5.98 -21.26
C ASN A 388 8.21 6.36 -21.68
N GLN A 389 7.27 6.40 -20.72
CA GLN A 389 5.87 6.74 -20.96
C GLN A 389 5.59 8.25 -20.91
N CYS A 390 6.54 9.05 -20.42
CA CYS A 390 6.41 10.51 -20.33
C CYS A 390 6.41 11.15 -21.72
N GLY A 391 5.64 12.24 -21.90
CA GLY A 391 5.57 12.98 -23.16
C GLY A 391 4.85 12.29 -24.32
N GLN A 392 4.22 11.12 -24.10
CA GLN A 392 3.55 10.35 -25.16
C GLN A 392 2.11 10.81 -25.47
N LYS A 393 1.49 11.63 -24.61
CA LYS A 393 0.09 12.05 -24.75
C LYS A 393 -0.09 13.50 -24.31
N GLU A 394 -1.10 14.16 -24.88
CA GLU A 394 -1.59 15.43 -24.37
C GLU A 394 -2.45 15.21 -23.12
N PHE A 395 -2.12 15.93 -22.05
CA PHE A 395 -2.76 15.80 -20.73
C PHE A 395 -3.31 17.14 -20.23
N THR A 396 -3.76 18.02 -21.13
CA THR A 396 -4.14 19.41 -20.79
C THR A 396 -5.13 19.50 -19.62
N LYS A 397 -6.13 18.60 -19.56
CA LYS A 397 -7.10 18.56 -18.46
C LYS A 397 -6.40 18.22 -17.13
N GLU A 398 -5.62 17.14 -17.12
CA GLU A 398 -4.89 16.69 -15.94
C GLU A 398 -3.85 17.70 -15.46
N ILE A 399 -3.17 18.41 -16.38
CA ILE A 399 -2.21 19.45 -16.01
C ILE A 399 -2.93 20.64 -15.38
N LYS A 400 -4.06 21.10 -15.95
CA LYS A 400 -4.88 22.17 -15.33
C LYS A 400 -5.33 21.78 -13.91
N GLU A 401 -5.80 20.54 -13.74
CA GLU A 401 -6.21 20.01 -12.44
C GLU A 401 -5.03 19.89 -11.45
N LEU A 402 -3.86 19.46 -11.91
CA LEU A 402 -2.62 19.39 -11.11
C LEU A 402 -2.20 20.77 -10.58
N LEU A 403 -2.17 21.78 -11.45
CA LEU A 403 -1.76 23.14 -11.08
C LEU A 403 -2.73 23.72 -10.05
N ALA A 404 -4.04 23.64 -10.32
CA ALA A 404 -5.07 24.12 -9.40
C ALA A 404 -5.03 23.39 -8.04
N TYR A 405 -4.86 22.05 -8.06
CA TYR A 405 -4.70 21.28 -6.83
C TYR A 405 -3.46 21.70 -6.04
N THR A 406 -2.35 21.91 -6.73
CA THR A 406 -1.08 22.27 -6.08
C THR A 406 -1.16 23.63 -5.41
N GLU A 407 -1.70 24.64 -6.10
CA GLU A 407 -1.94 25.98 -5.54
C GLU A 407 -2.87 25.93 -4.33
N LEU A 408 -3.97 25.17 -4.44
CA LEU A 408 -4.92 25.00 -3.35
C LEU A 408 -4.27 24.41 -2.09
N MET A 409 -3.50 23.33 -2.26
CA MET A 409 -2.83 22.65 -1.15
C MET A 409 -1.66 23.46 -0.59
N ASP A 410 -0.93 24.19 -1.43
CA ASP A 410 0.15 25.10 -1.03
C ASP A 410 -0.39 26.22 -0.13
N SER A 411 -1.51 26.84 -0.53
CA SER A 411 -2.22 27.81 0.29
C SER A 411 -2.73 27.20 1.60
N HIS A 412 -3.36 26.02 1.54
CA HIS A 412 -3.95 25.39 2.72
C HIS A 412 -2.91 24.90 3.75
N TYR A 413 -1.75 24.44 3.30
CA TYR A 413 -0.69 23.94 4.16
C TYR A 413 0.41 24.94 4.47
N ASP A 414 0.33 26.17 3.94
CA ASP A 414 1.38 27.19 4.04
C ASP A 414 2.75 26.66 3.59
N GLN A 415 2.76 26.03 2.41
CA GLN A 415 3.95 25.47 1.77
C GLN A 415 4.03 25.98 0.34
N LYS A 416 5.24 26.04 -0.22
CA LYS A 416 5.44 26.30 -1.65
C LYS A 416 6.25 25.18 -2.28
N LEU A 417 5.74 24.63 -3.38
CA LEU A 417 6.42 23.55 -4.11
C LEU A 417 7.87 23.90 -4.45
N ALA A 418 8.12 25.08 -5.02
CA ALA A 418 9.44 25.46 -5.50
C ALA A 418 10.47 25.63 -4.38
N ASP A 419 10.02 25.94 -3.15
CA ASP A 419 10.89 26.11 -1.98
C ASP A 419 11.33 24.77 -1.42
N HIS A 420 10.46 23.75 -1.51
CA HIS A 420 10.72 22.41 -0.96
C HIS A 420 11.28 21.42 -2.00
N CYS A 421 10.88 21.56 -3.27
CA CYS A 421 11.22 20.67 -4.37
C CYS A 421 11.69 21.51 -5.58
N PRO A 422 12.94 22.02 -5.60
CA PRO A 422 13.39 22.92 -6.65
C PRO A 422 13.37 22.31 -8.07
N ALA A 423 13.66 21.02 -8.21
CA ALA A 423 13.61 20.34 -9.51
C ALA A 423 12.16 20.13 -9.96
N THR A 424 11.29 19.68 -9.05
CA THR A 424 9.85 19.61 -9.33
C THR A 424 9.25 21.00 -9.63
N GLY A 425 9.75 22.06 -8.98
CA GLY A 425 9.36 23.44 -9.26
C GLY A 425 9.71 23.88 -10.69
N ARG A 426 10.83 23.42 -11.27
CA ARG A 426 11.15 23.64 -12.70
C ARG A 426 10.13 22.94 -13.60
N VAL A 427 9.81 21.69 -13.30
CA VAL A 427 8.81 20.91 -14.03
C VAL A 427 7.45 21.63 -14.06
N PHE A 428 7.00 22.14 -12.91
CA PHE A 428 5.72 22.84 -12.81
C PHE A 428 5.69 24.17 -13.57
N ARG A 429 6.82 24.88 -13.69
CA ARG A 429 6.92 26.06 -14.55
C ARG A 429 6.76 25.71 -16.04
N THR A 430 7.38 24.63 -16.50
CA THR A 430 7.19 24.13 -17.88
C THR A 430 5.71 23.77 -18.11
N LEU A 431 5.09 23.05 -17.18
CA LEU A 431 3.68 22.67 -17.27
C LEU A 431 2.76 23.90 -17.34
N ASN A 432 2.99 24.90 -16.50
CA ASN A 432 2.23 26.14 -16.50
C ASN A 432 2.35 26.89 -17.85
N ASN A 433 3.56 26.99 -18.38
CA ASN A 433 3.81 27.64 -19.68
C ASN A 433 3.11 26.88 -20.83
N SER A 434 3.05 25.55 -20.76
CA SER A 434 2.41 24.74 -21.81
C SER A 434 0.90 24.98 -21.93
N ILE A 435 0.23 25.38 -20.83
CA ILE A 435 -1.20 25.71 -20.84
C ILE A 435 -1.43 27.15 -21.28
N GLY A 436 -0.56 28.08 -20.88
CA GLY A 436 -0.68 29.51 -21.22
C GLY A 436 -0.54 29.82 -22.71
N CYS A 437 -0.02 28.90 -23.53
CA CYS A 437 0.04 29.05 -24.99
C CYS A 437 -1.20 28.52 -25.73
N CYS A 438 -2.19 27.96 -25.02
CA CYS A 438 -3.40 27.34 -25.60
C CYS A 438 -4.70 28.14 -25.35
N GLU A 439 -4.61 29.35 -24.83
CA GLU A 439 -5.69 30.36 -24.76
C GLU A 439 -5.37 31.51 -25.72
#